data_AF-A0A2S8F6I7-F1
#
_entry.id   AF-A0A2S8F6I7-F1
#
_cell.length_a   1.000
_cell.length_b   1.000
_cell.length_c   1.000
_cell.angle_alpha   90.00
_cell.angle_beta   90.00
_cell.angle_gamma   90.00
#
_symmetry.space_group_name_H-M   'P 1'
#
loop_
_entity.id
_entity.type
_entity.pdbx_description
1 polymer ?
#
loop_
_entity_poly.entity_id
_entity_poly.type
_entity_poly.pdbx_seq_one_letter_code
_entity_poly.pdbx_strand_id
1 'polypeptide(L)'
;MFYWPAWSVGTALIVASWFDLVSVSLGWTGFAIAGLVTIASNILSASPQGESSQLVLLDSRMIHAKGDGYETGMRRFQNGSQLLFDGVIFQQMRHDELVCMVFAHATELDDDGATELASHAISAFDLLVAQCPEFADACRDRVFRISIMSSNDPNAVEMCRVVDGKLEWKC
;
A
#
# COMPACT_ATOMS: atom_id res chain seq x y z
N MET A 1 -20.21 -5.19 16.37
CA MET A 1 -20.67 -6.59 16.26
C MET A 1 -21.34 -6.79 14.90
N PHE A 2 -20.57 -6.81 13.79
CA PHE A 2 -21.11 -6.96 12.41
C PHE A 2 -20.02 -7.46 11.41
N TYR A 3 -19.06 -8.28 11.85
CA TYR A 3 -17.93 -8.76 11.01
C TYR A 3 -18.13 -10.16 10.41
N TRP A 4 -19.20 -10.84 10.81
CA TRP A 4 -19.51 -12.22 10.40
C TRP A 4 -19.84 -12.40 8.90
N PRO A 5 -20.56 -11.46 8.23
CA PRO A 5 -20.97 -11.69 6.84
C PRO A 5 -19.80 -11.63 5.85
N ALA A 6 -18.88 -10.68 6.01
CA ALA A 6 -17.78 -10.47 5.06
C ALA A 6 -16.79 -11.64 5.07
N TRP A 7 -16.46 -12.16 6.26
CA TRP A 7 -15.61 -13.35 6.39
C TRP A 7 -16.29 -14.60 5.81
N SER A 8 -17.60 -14.73 6.03
CA SER A 8 -18.38 -15.84 5.46
C SER A 8 -18.40 -15.83 3.93
N VAL A 9 -18.46 -14.65 3.30
CA VAL A 9 -18.44 -14.50 1.83
C VAL A 9 -17.08 -14.88 1.25
N GLY A 10 -15.98 -14.44 1.88
CA GLY A 10 -14.63 -14.79 1.45
C GLY A 10 -14.35 -16.30 1.54
N THR A 11 -14.73 -16.92 2.66
CA THR A 11 -14.57 -18.38 2.85
C THR A 11 -15.47 -19.17 1.90
N ALA A 12 -16.70 -18.71 1.65
CA ALA A 12 -17.61 -19.37 0.70
C ALA A 12 -17.07 -19.34 -0.73
N LEU A 13 -16.40 -18.26 -1.15
CA LEU A 13 -15.78 -18.16 -2.47
C LEU A 13 -14.59 -19.11 -2.65
N ILE A 14 -13.78 -19.32 -1.60
CA ILE A 14 -12.67 -20.30 -1.63
C ILE A 14 -13.22 -21.72 -1.71
N VAL A 15 -14.20 -22.06 -0.88
CA VAL A 15 -14.82 -23.40 -0.90
C VAL A 15 -15.50 -23.65 -2.24
N ALA A 16 -16.20 -22.67 -2.82
CA ALA A 16 -16.80 -22.79 -4.15
C ALA A 16 -15.76 -22.99 -5.27
N SER A 17 -14.55 -22.44 -5.12
CA SER A 17 -13.46 -22.65 -6.08
C SER A 17 -12.90 -24.08 -6.08
N TRP A 18 -12.99 -24.79 -4.95
CA TRP A 18 -12.60 -26.20 -4.85
C TRP A 18 -13.60 -27.17 -5.52
N PHE A 19 -14.80 -26.69 -5.84
CA PHE A 19 -15.83 -27.46 -6.55
C PHE A 19 -15.98 -27.04 -8.03
N ASP A 20 -15.02 -26.31 -8.61
CA ASP A 20 -15.01 -25.83 -10.00
C ASP A 20 -16.25 -24.98 -10.41
N LEU A 21 -16.96 -24.41 -9.44
CA LEU A 21 -18.13 -23.55 -9.68
C LEU A 21 -17.74 -22.12 -10.10
N VAL A 22 -16.51 -21.71 -9.83
CA VAL A 22 -15.94 -20.41 -10.17
C VAL A 22 -14.48 -20.61 -10.57
N SER A 23 -14.00 -19.94 -11.62
CA SER A 23 -12.60 -20.04 -12.06
C SER A 23 -11.66 -19.78 -10.89
N VAL A 24 -10.64 -20.63 -10.72
CA VAL A 24 -9.59 -20.52 -9.70
C VAL A 24 -9.00 -19.11 -9.66
N SER A 25 -8.82 -18.46 -10.81
CA SER A 25 -8.34 -17.08 -10.91
C SER A 25 -9.30 -16.03 -10.28
N LEU A 26 -10.61 -16.21 -10.40
CA LEU A 26 -11.61 -15.36 -9.75
C LEU A 26 -11.68 -15.63 -8.23
N GLY A 27 -11.48 -16.87 -7.80
CA GLY A 27 -11.41 -17.23 -6.38
C GLY A 27 -10.24 -16.56 -5.65
N TRP A 28 -9.04 -16.61 -6.23
CA TRP A 28 -7.87 -15.91 -5.70
C TRP A 28 -8.00 -14.38 -5.74
N THR A 29 -8.63 -13.83 -6.78
CA THR A 29 -8.87 -12.38 -6.86
C THR A 29 -9.87 -11.91 -5.78
N GLY A 30 -10.94 -12.68 -5.54
CA GLY A 30 -11.88 -12.41 -4.46
C GLY A 30 -11.26 -12.53 -3.06
N PHE A 31 -10.37 -13.52 -2.87
CA PHE A 31 -9.61 -13.67 -1.62
C PHE A 31 -8.58 -12.55 -1.43
N ALA A 32 -7.91 -12.09 -2.49
CA ALA A 32 -7.01 -10.95 -2.43
C ALA A 32 -7.76 -9.66 -2.03
N ILE A 33 -8.95 -9.42 -2.58
CA ILE A 33 -9.78 -8.27 -2.22
C ILE A 33 -10.29 -8.38 -0.77
N ALA A 34 -10.77 -9.55 -0.34
CA ALA A 34 -11.21 -9.77 1.05
C ALA A 34 -10.04 -9.69 2.04
N GLY A 35 -8.86 -10.16 1.65
CA GLY A 35 -7.61 -10.01 2.38
C GLY A 35 -7.23 -8.53 2.54
N LEU A 36 -7.24 -7.76 1.45
CA LEU A 36 -6.97 -6.32 1.49
C LEU A 36 -7.97 -5.54 2.36
N VAL A 37 -9.26 -5.90 2.35
CA VAL A 37 -10.28 -5.29 3.21
C VAL A 37 -10.08 -5.66 4.69
N THR A 38 -9.67 -6.89 4.97
CA THR A 38 -9.38 -7.35 6.34
C THR A 38 -8.06 -6.77 6.86
N ILE A 39 -7.09 -6.54 5.99
CA ILE A 39 -5.81 -5.89 6.31
C ILE A 39 -6.03 -4.40 6.55
N ALA A 40 -6.80 -3.71 5.68
CA ALA A 40 -7.16 -2.31 5.84
C ALA A 40 -7.92 -2.03 7.16
N SER A 41 -8.68 -3.01 7.65
CA SER A 41 -9.43 -2.88 8.91
C SER A 41 -8.62 -3.21 10.17
N ASN A 42 -7.60 -4.06 10.09
CA ASN A 42 -6.71 -4.35 11.23
C ASN A 42 -5.61 -3.29 11.42
N ILE A 43 -5.12 -2.69 10.33
CA ILE A 43 -4.24 -1.50 10.39
C ILE A 43 -4.99 -0.30 11.01
N LEU A 44 -6.32 -0.24 10.81
CA LEU A 44 -7.20 0.81 11.35
C LEU A 44 -7.24 0.89 12.89
N SER A 45 -6.81 -0.14 13.61
CA SER A 45 -7.00 -0.25 15.07
C SER A 45 -5.72 -0.13 15.91
N ALA A 46 -4.53 -0.03 15.29
CA ALA A 46 -3.26 -0.20 16.00
C ALA A 46 -2.39 1.07 16.15
N SER A 47 -2.88 2.27 15.79
CA SER A 47 -2.11 3.51 16.01
C SER A 47 -2.68 4.35 17.16
N PRO A 48 -2.06 4.35 18.36
CA PRO A 48 -2.43 5.20 19.46
C PRO A 48 -1.69 6.55 19.32
N GLN A 49 -2.12 7.39 18.38
CA GLN A 49 -1.98 8.84 18.43
C GLN A 49 -2.66 9.51 17.23
N GLY A 50 -3.80 10.17 17.49
CA GLY A 50 -4.27 11.35 16.77
C GLY A 50 -4.73 11.19 15.32
N GLU A 51 -6.05 11.23 15.12
CA GLU A 51 -6.74 11.59 13.87
C GLU A 51 -6.43 10.71 12.64
N SER A 52 -7.26 9.68 12.45
CA SER A 52 -7.54 8.94 11.21
C SER A 52 -6.66 9.26 9.99
N SER A 53 -5.48 8.64 9.92
CA SER A 53 -4.78 8.44 8.65
C SER A 53 -5.59 7.43 7.82
N GLN A 54 -6.65 7.91 7.15
CA GLN A 54 -7.46 7.08 6.27
C GLN A 54 -6.60 6.71 5.06
N LEU A 55 -6.34 5.42 4.87
CA LEU A 55 -5.69 4.89 3.68
C LEU A 55 -6.60 5.14 2.46
N VAL A 56 -6.04 5.75 1.42
CA VAL A 56 -6.66 5.96 0.12
C VAL A 56 -6.10 4.92 -0.84
N LEU A 57 -6.95 4.17 -1.52
CA LEU A 57 -6.54 3.27 -2.59
C LEU A 57 -6.69 3.99 -3.93
N LEU A 58 -5.64 3.97 -4.75
CA LEU A 58 -5.73 4.24 -6.17
C LEU A 58 -5.29 3.02 -6.97
N ASP A 59 -5.99 2.76 -8.06
CA ASP A 59 -5.56 1.82 -9.09
C ASP A 59 -5.34 2.55 -10.42
N SER A 60 -4.72 1.87 -11.38
CA SER A 60 -4.42 2.43 -12.70
C SER A 60 -5.68 2.86 -13.47
N ARG A 61 -6.83 2.21 -13.25
CA ARG A 61 -8.08 2.59 -13.93
C ARG A 61 -8.58 3.92 -13.41
N MET A 62 -8.50 4.17 -12.11
CA MET A 62 -8.84 5.45 -11.49
C MET A 62 -7.92 6.56 -11.98
N ILE A 63 -6.61 6.30 -12.05
CA ILE A 63 -5.64 7.26 -12.59
C ILE A 63 -5.94 7.61 -14.04
N HIS A 64 -6.26 6.63 -14.89
CA HIS A 64 -6.59 6.88 -16.29
C HIS A 64 -7.93 7.58 -16.49
N ALA A 65 -8.96 7.19 -15.72
CA ALA A 65 -10.30 7.74 -15.86
C ALA A 65 -10.43 9.17 -15.31
N LYS A 66 -9.56 9.56 -14.36
CA LYS A 66 -9.57 10.88 -13.69
C LYS A 66 -10.97 11.28 -13.18
N GLY A 67 -11.77 10.32 -12.73
CA GLY A 67 -13.11 10.57 -12.19
C GLY A 67 -13.12 10.90 -10.69
N ASP A 68 -14.31 11.04 -10.10
CA ASP A 68 -14.52 11.45 -8.71
C ASP A 68 -13.70 10.68 -7.66
N GLY A 69 -13.51 9.38 -7.87
CA GLY A 69 -12.71 8.54 -6.97
C GLY A 69 -11.23 8.92 -6.97
N TYR A 70 -10.68 9.25 -8.15
CA TYR A 70 -9.32 9.78 -8.28
C TYR A 70 -9.20 11.14 -7.59
N GLU A 71 -10.09 12.08 -7.91
CA GLU A 71 -10.04 13.43 -7.36
C GLU A 71 -10.18 13.43 -5.84
N THR A 72 -11.12 12.64 -5.31
CA THR A 72 -11.32 12.49 -3.87
C THR A 72 -10.12 11.85 -3.21
N GLY A 73 -9.53 10.84 -3.84
CA GLY A 73 -8.34 10.15 -3.34
C GLY A 73 -7.13 11.08 -3.25
N MET A 74 -6.84 11.82 -4.33
CA MET A 74 -5.74 12.78 -4.37
C MET A 74 -5.93 13.92 -3.37
N ARG A 75 -7.13 14.47 -3.27
CA ARG A 75 -7.45 15.51 -2.28
C ARG A 75 -7.21 15.02 -0.86
N ARG A 76 -7.58 13.77 -0.54
CA ARG A 76 -7.32 13.19 0.79
C ARG A 76 -5.83 12.98 1.03
N PHE A 77 -5.09 12.46 0.05
CA PHE A 77 -3.64 12.30 0.14
C PHE A 77 -2.95 13.65 0.40
N GLN A 78 -3.33 14.70 -0.33
CA GLN A 78 -2.84 16.07 -0.11
C GLN A 78 -3.15 16.61 1.31
N ASN A 79 -4.23 16.12 1.93
CA ASN A 79 -4.62 16.47 3.30
C ASN A 79 -3.97 15.55 4.37
N GLY A 80 -2.98 14.73 3.99
CA GLY A 80 -2.19 13.92 4.93
C GLY A 80 -2.63 12.46 5.08
N SER A 81 -3.62 11.99 4.30
CA SER A 81 -3.90 10.56 4.20
C SER A 81 -2.75 9.78 3.58
N GLN A 82 -2.63 8.51 3.92
CA GLN A 82 -1.77 7.57 3.20
C GLN A 82 -2.38 7.19 1.85
N LEU A 83 -1.54 6.99 0.83
CA LEU A 83 -1.95 6.55 -0.50
C LEU A 83 -1.35 5.18 -0.81
N LEU A 84 -2.19 4.17 -1.03
CA LEU A 84 -1.82 2.87 -1.56
C LEU A 84 -1.97 2.86 -3.08
N PHE A 85 -0.88 2.58 -3.79
CA PHE A 85 -0.86 2.36 -5.23
C PHE A 85 0.10 1.21 -5.53
N ASP A 86 -0.33 0.25 -6.34
CA ASP A 86 0.50 -0.88 -6.79
C ASP A 86 1.25 -1.64 -5.66
N GLY A 87 0.58 -1.83 -4.52
CA GLY A 87 1.14 -2.54 -3.37
C GLY A 87 2.11 -1.74 -2.50
N VAL A 88 2.41 -0.47 -2.84
CA VAL A 88 3.24 0.43 -2.03
C VAL A 88 2.42 1.56 -1.41
N ILE A 89 2.81 1.98 -0.21
CA ILE A 89 2.10 3.02 0.55
C ILE A 89 2.94 4.29 0.63
N PHE A 90 2.42 5.39 0.10
CA PHE A 90 3.01 6.71 0.21
C PHE A 90 2.39 7.49 1.37
N GLN A 91 3.24 8.12 2.18
CA GLN A 91 2.83 8.97 3.28
C GLN A 91 3.68 10.24 3.35
N GLN A 92 3.02 11.38 3.47
CA GLN A 92 3.69 12.64 3.74
C GLN A 92 3.94 12.76 5.25
N MET A 93 5.21 12.92 5.64
CA MET A 93 5.62 13.14 7.02
C MET A 93 5.81 14.64 7.31
N ARG A 94 5.70 15.04 8.57
CA ARG A 94 5.78 16.44 9.02
C ARG A 94 7.15 17.13 8.84
N HIS A 95 8.19 16.39 8.45
CA HIS A 95 9.57 16.88 8.33
C HIS A 95 10.06 16.95 6.86
N ASP A 96 9.19 17.32 5.93
CA ASP A 96 9.50 17.41 4.48
C ASP A 96 9.98 16.11 3.83
N GLU A 97 9.54 14.98 4.38
CA GLU A 97 9.82 13.66 3.82
C GLU A 97 8.54 13.06 3.21
N LEU A 98 8.70 12.43 2.05
CA LEU A 98 7.73 11.48 1.52
C LEU A 98 8.26 10.07 1.76
N VAL A 99 7.54 9.31 2.58
CA VAL A 99 7.90 7.93 2.89
C VAL A 99 7.09 7.00 2.00
N CYS A 100 7.77 6.13 1.26
CA CYS A 100 7.20 5.01 0.53
C CYS A 100 7.47 3.73 1.33
N MET A 101 6.42 3.08 1.83
CA MET A 101 6.52 1.79 2.50
C MET A 101 6.24 0.67 1.51
N VAL A 102 7.15 -0.30 1.46
CA VAL A 102 7.03 -1.54 0.70
C VAL A 102 7.25 -2.72 1.64
N PHE A 103 6.56 -3.83 1.41
CA PHE A 103 6.53 -4.97 2.33
C PHE A 103 7.24 -6.18 1.71
N ALA A 104 8.26 -6.70 2.40
CA ALA A 104 9.01 -7.88 1.96
C ALA A 104 8.25 -9.19 2.20
N HIS A 105 7.35 -9.22 3.19
CA HIS A 105 6.64 -10.42 3.64
C HIS A 105 7.59 -11.59 3.98
N ALA A 106 8.77 -11.25 4.52
CA ALA A 106 9.83 -12.19 4.86
C ALA A 106 10.50 -11.81 6.19
N THR A 107 11.09 -12.78 6.86
CA THR A 107 11.86 -12.57 8.10
C THR A 107 13.30 -12.10 7.82
N GLU A 108 13.82 -12.43 6.64
CA GLU A 108 15.15 -12.05 6.17
C GLU A 108 15.01 -11.51 4.74
N LEU A 109 15.87 -10.56 4.39
CA LEU A 109 15.91 -9.91 3.09
C LEU A 109 17.37 -9.76 2.69
N ASP A 110 17.72 -10.16 1.48
CA ASP A 110 19.04 -9.97 0.91
C ASP A 110 19.11 -8.68 0.08
N ASP A 111 20.32 -8.31 -0.36
CA ASP A 111 20.55 -7.10 -1.16
C ASP A 111 19.77 -7.12 -2.48
N ASP A 112 19.67 -8.29 -3.13
CA ASP A 112 18.95 -8.45 -4.40
C ASP A 112 17.45 -8.23 -4.23
N GLY A 113 16.83 -8.87 -3.23
CA GLY A 113 15.41 -8.68 -2.89
C GLY A 113 15.11 -7.26 -2.43
N ALA A 114 16.00 -6.65 -1.64
CA ALA A 114 15.85 -5.25 -1.23
C ALA A 114 15.90 -4.30 -2.44
N THR A 115 16.80 -4.56 -3.39
CA THR A 115 16.93 -3.78 -4.63
C THR A 115 15.71 -3.95 -5.54
N GLU A 116 15.14 -5.15 -5.64
CA GLU A 116 13.92 -5.41 -6.41
C GLU A 116 12.73 -4.63 -5.82
N LEU A 117 12.51 -4.72 -4.51
CA LEU A 117 11.44 -3.99 -3.82
C LEU A 117 11.61 -2.46 -3.94
N ALA A 118 12.84 -1.97 -3.82
CA ALA A 118 13.16 -0.56 -4.04
C ALA A 118 12.86 -0.12 -5.47
N SER A 119 13.23 -0.93 -6.46
CA SER A 119 13.00 -0.66 -7.88
C SER A 119 11.50 -0.62 -8.21
N HIS A 120 10.72 -1.51 -7.60
CA HIS A 120 9.26 -1.50 -7.69
C HIS A 120 8.67 -0.20 -7.12
N ALA A 121 9.10 0.19 -5.91
CA ALA A 121 8.65 1.42 -5.26
C ALA A 121 9.02 2.69 -6.06
N ILE A 122 10.22 2.74 -6.67
CA ILE A 122 10.63 3.83 -7.56
C ILE A 122 9.74 3.87 -8.81
N SER A 123 9.49 2.71 -9.43
CA SER A 123 8.64 2.63 -10.63
C SER A 123 7.23 3.14 -10.35
N ALA A 124 6.65 2.77 -9.21
CA ALA A 124 5.35 3.26 -8.76
C ALA A 124 5.35 4.77 -8.51
N PHE A 125 6.40 5.30 -7.87
CA PHE A 125 6.57 6.74 -7.64
C PHE A 125 6.66 7.51 -8.96
N ASP A 126 7.52 7.08 -9.88
CA ASP A 126 7.72 7.72 -11.19
C ASP A 126 6.43 7.72 -12.01
N LEU A 127 5.66 6.63 -11.97
CA LEU A 127 4.37 6.53 -12.64
C LEU A 127 3.38 7.57 -12.08
N LEU A 128 3.28 7.67 -10.75
CA LEU A 128 2.41 8.64 -10.11
C LEU A 128 2.84 10.08 -10.41
N VAL A 129 4.14 10.39 -10.36
CA VAL A 129 4.65 11.72 -10.73
C VAL A 129 4.32 12.06 -12.18
N ALA A 130 4.49 11.11 -13.11
CA ALA A 130 4.24 11.33 -14.53
C ALA A 130 2.75 11.48 -14.87
N GLN A 131 1.87 10.74 -14.18
CA GLN A 131 0.45 10.68 -14.53
C GLN A 131 -0.46 11.51 -13.64
N CYS A 132 -0.01 11.92 -12.45
CA CYS A 132 -0.82 12.59 -11.44
C CYS A 132 -0.13 13.90 -11.00
N PRO A 133 -0.43 15.03 -11.66
CA PRO A 133 0.13 16.34 -11.30
C PRO A 133 -0.06 16.69 -9.82
N GLU A 134 -1.21 16.32 -9.24
CA GLU A 134 -1.53 16.56 -7.84
C GLU A 134 -0.61 15.79 -6.88
N PHE A 135 -0.18 14.60 -7.27
CA PHE A 135 0.81 13.82 -6.54
C PHE A 135 2.20 14.43 -6.69
N ALA A 136 2.60 14.79 -7.91
CA ALA A 136 3.87 15.46 -8.17
C ALA A 136 4.02 16.76 -7.38
N ASP A 137 2.96 17.56 -7.32
CA ASP A 137 2.91 18.80 -6.54
C ASP A 137 3.01 18.55 -5.04
N ALA A 138 2.32 17.52 -4.53
CA ALA A 138 2.38 17.15 -3.13
C ALA A 138 3.77 16.65 -2.70
N CYS A 139 4.56 16.12 -3.62
CA CYS A 139 5.90 15.59 -3.38
C CYS A 139 7.01 16.59 -3.69
N ARG A 140 6.69 17.74 -4.28
CA ARG A 140 7.66 18.76 -4.67
C ARG A 140 8.46 19.23 -3.46
N ASP A 141 9.77 19.35 -3.63
CA ASP A 141 10.73 19.79 -2.60
C ASP A 141 10.83 18.88 -1.36
N ARG A 142 10.28 17.67 -1.40
CA ARG A 142 10.39 16.68 -0.32
C ARG A 142 11.49 15.66 -0.60
N VAL A 143 12.11 15.16 0.46
CA VAL A 143 13.03 14.02 0.38
C VAL A 143 12.22 12.74 0.23
N PHE A 144 12.46 12.01 -0.85
CA PHE A 144 11.86 10.70 -1.08
C PHE A 144 12.67 9.61 -0.36
N ARG A 145 12.02 8.88 0.54
CA ARG A 145 12.60 7.74 1.24
C ARG A 145 11.75 6.50 1.00
N ILE A 146 12.40 5.37 0.75
CA ILE A 146 11.74 4.06 0.73
C ILE A 146 12.08 3.34 2.02
N SER A 147 11.07 2.79 2.68
CA SER A 147 11.18 1.98 3.89
C SER A 147 10.69 0.57 3.57
N ILE A 148 11.59 -0.41 3.61
CA ILE A 148 11.26 -1.82 3.38
C ILE A 148 10.92 -2.46 4.72
N MET A 149 9.67 -2.87 4.87
CA MET A 149 9.11 -3.42 6.09
C MET A 149 9.03 -4.95 6.00
N SER A 150 9.24 -5.66 7.12
CA SER A 150 9.17 -7.13 7.15
C SER A 150 7.78 -7.68 6.81
N SER A 151 6.73 -7.03 7.30
CA SER A 151 5.33 -7.36 7.00
C SER A 151 4.44 -6.12 7.13
N ASN A 152 3.13 -6.28 6.92
CA ASN A 152 2.14 -5.23 7.12
C ASN A 152 1.46 -5.30 8.51
N ASP A 153 2.01 -6.11 9.40
CA ASP A 153 1.47 -6.30 10.75
C ASP A 153 1.88 -5.15 11.68
N PRO A 154 1.18 -4.93 12.81
CA PRO A 154 1.57 -3.93 13.81
C PRO A 154 2.98 -4.14 14.39
N ASN A 155 3.49 -5.37 14.31
CA ASN A 155 4.83 -5.74 14.78
C ASN A 155 5.89 -5.69 13.66
N ALA A 156 5.53 -5.18 12.48
CA ALA A 156 6.45 -5.04 11.37
C ALA A 156 7.63 -4.15 11.75
N VAL A 157 8.81 -4.61 11.38
CA VAL A 157 10.05 -3.86 11.58
C VAL A 157 10.55 -3.36 10.23
N GLU A 158 11.10 -2.16 10.22
CA GLU A 158 11.81 -1.65 9.05
C GLU A 158 13.14 -2.41 8.94
N MET A 159 13.28 -3.21 7.89
CA MET A 159 14.46 -4.04 7.63
C MET A 159 15.58 -3.23 6.99
N CYS A 160 15.20 -2.34 6.06
CA CYS A 160 16.13 -1.52 5.31
C CYS A 160 15.43 -0.23 4.87
N ARG A 161 16.18 0.85 4.70
CA ARG A 161 15.70 2.04 4.02
C ARG A 161 16.56 2.35 2.80
N VAL A 162 15.94 2.95 1.79
CA VAL A 162 16.64 3.51 0.63
C VAL A 162 16.53 5.03 0.72
N VAL A 163 17.68 5.70 0.79
CA VAL A 163 17.77 7.16 0.73
C VAL A 163 18.85 7.54 -0.28
N ASP A 164 18.51 8.44 -1.19
CA ASP A 164 19.38 8.85 -2.30
C ASP A 164 19.97 7.67 -3.09
N GLY A 165 19.15 6.61 -3.28
CA GLY A 165 19.53 5.40 -4.03
C GLY A 165 20.49 4.45 -3.29
N LYS A 166 20.76 4.68 -2.01
CA LYS A 166 21.62 3.81 -1.19
C LYS A 166 20.79 3.02 -0.19
N LEU A 167 21.05 1.72 -0.10
CA LEU A 167 20.49 0.83 0.91
C LEU A 167 21.19 1.07 2.27
N GLU A 168 20.38 1.31 3.29
CA GLU A 168 20.78 1.46 4.68
C GLU A 168 20.04 0.42 5.52
N TRP A 169 20.73 -0.67 5.83
CA TRP A 169 20.22 -1.79 6.62
C TRP A 169 20.01 -1.40 8.09
N LYS A 170 18.92 -1.89 8.70
CA LYS A 170 18.71 -1.81 10.15
C LYS A 170 19.07 -3.14 10.78
N CYS A 171 20.23 -3.17 11.46
CA CYS A 171 20.69 -4.30 12.27
C CYS A 171 19.88 -4.46 13.56
#